data_AF-A0A843EGA6-F1
#
_entry.id   AF-A0A843EGA6-F1
#
_cell.length_a   1.000
_cell.length_b   1.000
_cell.length_c   1.000
_cell.angle_alpha   90.00
_cell.angle_beta   90.00
_cell.angle_gamma   90.00
#
_symmetry.space_group_name_H-M   'P 1'
#
loop_
_entity.id
_entity.type
_entity.pdbx_description
1 polymer ?
#
loop_
_entity_poly.entity_id
_entity_poly.type
_entity_poly.pdbx_seq_one_letter_code
_entity_poly.pdbx_strand_id
1 'polypeptide(L)'
;PSQIEAAILQIEGLTANYQIHVSRPKILDEIEVKVETSPEVFSDEMKKIEEFERRIARKIQSAIGISVDVTLVEPESLPRSEGKAIRVIDERNFD
;
A
#
# COMPACT_ATOMS: atom_id res chain seq x y z
N PRO A 1 -3.64 10.54 -1.38
CA PRO A 1 -2.27 10.02 -1.13
C PRO A 1 -1.71 10.34 0.27
N SER A 2 -1.67 11.61 0.68
CA SER A 2 -1.07 12.03 1.97
C SER A 2 -1.71 11.38 3.21
N GLN A 3 -3.03 11.16 3.22
CA GLN A 3 -3.70 10.46 4.33
C GLN A 3 -3.29 8.98 4.42
N ILE A 4 -3.07 8.31 3.28
CA ILE A 4 -2.59 6.93 3.22
C ILE A 4 -1.13 6.90 3.73
N GLU A 5 -0.30 7.83 3.29
CA GLU A 5 1.09 7.97 3.77
C GLU A 5 1.15 8.17 5.30
N ALA A 6 0.33 9.07 5.83
CA ALA A 6 0.25 9.31 7.27
C ALA A 6 -0.18 8.05 8.05
N ALA A 7 -1.07 7.23 7.47
CA ALA A 7 -1.47 5.96 8.08
C ALA A 7 -0.34 4.92 8.02
N ILE A 8 0.38 4.81 6.90
CA ILE A 8 1.53 3.90 6.72
C ILE A 8 2.65 4.26 7.69
N LEU A 9 3.00 5.54 7.81
CA LEU A 9 4.08 6.01 8.69
C LEU A 9 3.83 5.77 10.20
N GLN A 10 2.60 5.43 10.59
CA GLN A 10 2.25 5.06 11.96
C GLN A 10 2.43 3.57 12.25
N ILE A 11 2.79 2.77 11.25
CA ILE A 11 2.89 1.31 11.35
C ILE A 11 4.36 0.92 11.34
N GLU A 12 4.81 0.33 12.43
CA GLU A 12 6.16 -0.24 12.52
C GLU A 12 6.33 -1.39 11.52
N GLY A 13 7.50 -1.45 10.89
CA GLY A 13 7.82 -2.49 9.90
C GLY A 13 7.52 -2.12 8.45
N LEU A 14 7.04 -0.92 8.18
CA LEU A 14 6.83 -0.39 6.83
C LEU A 14 7.75 0.78 6.54
N THR A 15 8.04 0.99 5.26
CA THR A 15 8.79 2.17 4.80
C THR A 15 7.84 3.25 4.25
N ALA A 16 8.40 4.43 3.97
CA ALA A 16 7.68 5.50 3.27
C ALA A 16 7.56 5.26 1.75
N ASN A 17 8.05 4.13 1.23
CA ASN A 17 7.93 3.78 -0.19
C ASN A 17 6.68 2.94 -0.42
N TYR A 18 5.75 3.51 -1.19
CA TYR A 18 4.44 2.91 -1.46
C TYR A 18 3.88 3.43 -2.78
N GLN A 19 2.96 2.66 -3.35
CA GLN A 19 2.17 3.02 -4.52
C GLN A 19 0.70 2.65 -4.31
N ILE A 20 -0.19 3.51 -4.81
CA ILE A 20 -1.63 3.32 -4.82
C ILE A 20 -2.00 2.96 -6.26
N HIS A 21 -2.52 1.76 -6.46
CA HIS A 21 -3.03 1.28 -7.74
C HIS A 21 -4.55 1.39 -7.69
N VAL A 22 -5.12 2.08 -8.66
CA VAL A 22 -6.57 2.24 -8.79
C VAL A 22 -7.00 1.54 -10.06
N SER A 23 -7.89 0.57 -9.95
CA SER A 23 -8.39 -0.20 -11.09
C SER A 23 -9.91 -0.28 -11.08
N ARG A 24 -10.50 -0.73 -12.19
CA ARG A 24 -11.94 -1.00 -12.30
C ARG A 24 -12.12 -2.23 -13.19
N PRO A 25 -11.92 -3.46 -12.67
CA PRO A 25 -12.05 -4.67 -13.48
C PRO A 25 -13.52 -4.98 -13.84
N LYS A 26 -14.48 -4.42 -13.10
CA LYS A 26 -15.93 -4.56 -13.35
C LYS A 26 -16.64 -3.20 -13.24
N ILE A 27 -17.56 -3.06 -12.29
CA ILE A 27 -18.40 -1.87 -12.12
C ILE A 27 -17.84 -0.95 -11.03
N LEU A 28 -17.18 -1.52 -10.02
CA LEU A 28 -16.67 -0.79 -8.86
C LEU A 28 -15.18 -0.51 -9.00
N ASP A 29 -14.76 0.65 -8.47
CA ASP A 29 -13.35 0.98 -8.32
C ASP A 29 -12.75 0.10 -7.22
N GLU A 30 -11.56 -0.42 -7.49
CA GLU A 30 -10.73 -1.16 -6.55
C GLU A 30 -9.46 -0.35 -6.28
N ILE A 31 -9.03 -0.32 -5.01
CA ILE A 31 -7.82 0.38 -4.58
C ILE A 31 -6.90 -0.64 -3.92
N GLU A 32 -5.71 -0.81 -4.49
CA GLU A 32 -4.63 -1.59 -3.90
C GLU A 32 -3.50 -0.65 -3.46
N VAL A 33 -3.02 -0.82 -2.23
CA VAL A 33 -1.84 -0.13 -1.71
C VAL A 33 -0.69 -1.13 -1.62
N LYS A 34 0.30 -0.96 -2.50
CA LYS A 34 1.58 -1.69 -2.42
C LYS A 34 2.53 -0.91 -1.54
N VAL A 35 3.07 -1.54 -0.50
CA VAL A 35 3.97 -0.88 0.45
C VAL A 35 5.15 -1.78 0.79
N GLU A 36 6.35 -1.20 0.77
CA GLU A 36 7.56 -1.94 1.13
C GLU A 36 7.62 -2.20 2.63
N THR A 37 8.00 -3.42 3.00
CA THR A 37 8.38 -3.75 4.38
C THR A 37 9.80 -3.29 4.68
N SER A 38 10.10 -3.04 5.95
CA SER A 38 11.47 -2.91 6.43
C SER A 38 12.20 -4.26 6.34
N PRO A 39 13.52 -4.29 6.06
CA PRO A 39 14.29 -5.54 5.97
C PRO A 39 14.17 -6.45 7.19
N GLU A 40 14.02 -5.85 8.37
CA GLU A 40 13.90 -6.53 9.67
C GLU A 40 12.58 -7.32 9.82
N VAL A 41 11.50 -6.86 9.17
CA VAL A 41 10.16 -7.47 9.28
C VAL A 41 9.93 -8.54 8.22
N PHE A 42 10.58 -8.41 7.07
CA PHE A 42 10.44 -9.37 5.97
C PHE A 42 10.85 -10.80 6.37
N SER A 43 11.84 -10.96 7.27
CA SER A 43 12.32 -12.29 7.70
C SER A 43 11.45 -12.97 8.76
N ASP A 44 10.86 -12.21 9.69
CA ASP A 44 10.16 -12.77 10.86
C ASP A 44 8.65 -12.97 10.62
N GLU A 45 8.03 -12.15 9.77
CA GLU A 45 6.58 -12.11 9.65
C GLU A 45 5.99 -12.94 8.51
N MET A 46 6.78 -13.74 7.79
CA MET A 46 6.28 -14.51 6.64
C MET A 46 5.08 -15.44 6.98
N LYS A 47 4.96 -15.89 8.23
CA LYS A 47 3.82 -16.69 8.75
C LYS A 47 2.59 -15.86 9.17
N LYS A 48 2.71 -14.52 9.23
CA LYS A 48 1.71 -13.56 9.68
C LYS A 48 1.40 -12.46 8.66
N ILE A 49 1.96 -12.54 7.45
CA ILE A 49 1.77 -11.55 6.38
C ILE A 49 0.30 -11.15 6.22
N GLU A 50 -0.61 -12.11 6.10
CA GLU A 50 -2.02 -11.78 5.91
C GLU A 50 -2.63 -11.01 7.10
N GLU A 51 -2.21 -11.31 8.34
CA GLU A 51 -2.69 -10.58 9.51
C GLU A 51 -2.15 -9.15 9.51
N PHE A 52 -0.89 -9.00 9.10
CA PHE A 52 -0.26 -7.70 8.99
C PHE A 52 -0.91 -6.84 7.89
N GLU A 53 -1.13 -7.40 6.70
CA GLU A 53 -1.88 -6.77 5.61
C GLU A 53 -3.27 -6.33 6.07
N ARG A 54 -4.02 -7.21 6.74
CA ARG A 54 -5.34 -6.87 7.31
C ARG A 54 -5.26 -5.73 8.33
N ARG A 55 -4.21 -5.68 9.15
CA ARG A 55 -3.98 -4.59 10.12
C ARG A 55 -3.74 -3.26 9.39
N ILE A 56 -2.92 -3.28 8.36
CA ILE A 56 -2.60 -2.09 7.55
C ILE A 56 -3.85 -1.61 6.81
N ALA A 57 -4.57 -2.52 6.15
CA ALA A 57 -5.81 -2.22 5.44
C ALA A 57 -6.84 -1.55 6.35
N ARG A 58 -7.06 -2.08 7.56
CA ARG A 58 -7.96 -1.47 8.56
C ARG A 58 -7.51 -0.08 8.98
N LYS A 59 -6.20 0.13 9.16
CA LYS A 59 -5.64 1.44 9.56
C LYS A 59 -5.84 2.48 8.45
N ILE A 60 -5.56 2.12 7.20
CA ILE A 60 -5.78 2.97 6.03
C ILE A 60 -7.27 3.28 5.87
N GLN A 61 -8.12 2.25 5.91
CA GLN A 61 -9.58 2.39 5.82
C GLN A 61 -10.12 3.33 6.90
N SER A 62 -9.62 3.23 8.14
CA SER A 62 -10.01 4.13 9.23
C SER A 62 -9.61 5.58 8.98
N ALA A 63 -8.52 5.80 8.23
CA ALA A 63 -8.01 7.14 7.92
C ALA A 63 -8.75 7.80 6.75
N ILE A 64 -9.17 7.03 5.74
CA ILE A 64 -9.76 7.57 4.50
C ILE A 64 -11.24 7.23 4.28
N GLY A 65 -11.81 6.31 5.06
CA GLY A 65 -13.21 5.88 4.96
C GLY A 65 -13.53 4.92 3.81
N ILE A 66 -12.51 4.40 3.10
CA ILE A 66 -12.66 3.54 1.92
C ILE A 66 -11.86 2.25 2.16
N SER A 67 -12.45 1.10 1.81
CA SER A 67 -11.75 -0.18 1.84
C SER A 67 -10.61 -0.19 0.82
N VAL A 68 -9.46 -0.75 1.20
CA VAL A 68 -8.31 -0.93 0.32
C VAL A 68 -7.76 -2.33 0.50
N ASP A 69 -7.27 -2.91 -0.59
CA ASP A 69 -6.39 -4.06 -0.54
C ASP A 69 -4.96 -3.59 -0.24
N VAL A 70 -4.19 -4.40 0.46
CA VAL A 70 -2.80 -4.10 0.80
C VAL A 70 -1.93 -5.27 0.39
N THR A 71 -0.87 -4.97 -0.34
CA THR A 71 0.14 -5.94 -0.76
C THR A 71 1.47 -5.50 -0.19
N LEU A 72 2.03 -6.34 0.68
CA LEU A 72 3.40 -6.15 1.15
C LEU A 72 4.38 -6.57 0.06
N VAL A 73 5.37 -5.72 -0.21
CA VAL A 73 6.41 -6.00 -1.20
C VAL A 73 7.79 -5.93 -0.55
N GLU A 74 8.76 -6.57 -1.21
CA GLU A 74 10.13 -6.65 -0.71
C GLU A 74 10.74 -5.25 -0.50
N PRO A 75 11.63 -5.08 0.48
CA PRO A 75 12.38 -3.85 0.63
C PRO A 75 13.07 -3.47 -0.70
N GLU A 76 13.00 -2.20 -1.08
CA GLU A 76 13.63 -1.65 -2.28
C GLU A 76 13.08 -2.17 -3.63
N SER A 77 11.94 -2.86 -3.66
CA SER A 77 11.34 -3.37 -4.89
C SER A 77 10.49 -2.36 -5.66
N LEU A 78 10.01 -1.30 -5.01
CA LEU A 78 9.21 -0.26 -5.68
C LEU A 78 10.11 0.80 -6.31
N PRO A 79 9.75 1.35 -7.49
CA PRO A 79 10.53 2.37 -8.16
C PRO A 79 10.77 3.60 -7.26
N ARG A 80 12.04 3.95 -7.07
CA ARG A 80 12.41 5.24 -6.46
C ARG A 80 12.28 6.32 -7.51
N SER A 81 11.72 7.47 -7.12
CA SER A 81 11.65 8.61 -8.01
C SER A 81 12.96 9.40 -7.96
N GLU A 82 13.52 9.70 -9.13
CA GLU A 82 14.62 10.68 -9.27
C GLU A 82 14.16 12.14 -9.05
N GLY A 83 12.87 12.34 -8.79
CA GLY A 83 12.26 13.64 -8.50
C GLY A 83 11.01 13.48 -7.65
N LYS A 84 9.82 13.81 -8.20
CA LYS A 84 8.55 13.67 -7.48
C LYS A 84 8.11 12.20 -7.47
N ALA A 85 7.88 11.64 -6.29
CA ALA A 85 7.33 10.28 -6.15
C ALA A 85 5.97 10.14 -6.87
N ILE A 86 5.86 9.14 -7.73
CA ILE A 86 4.57 8.73 -8.32
C ILE A 86 3.89 7.82 -7.30
N ARG A 87 2.92 8.39 -6.58
CA ARG A 87 2.18 7.68 -5.52
C ARG A 87 0.91 7.00 -6.02
N VAL A 88 0.40 7.38 -7.19
CA VAL A 88 -0.87 6.88 -7.72
C VAL A 88 -0.66 6.42 -9.15
N ILE A 89 -1.07 5.19 -9.44
CA ILE A 89 -1.14 4.57 -10.74
C ILE A 89 -2.62 4.30 -11.00
N ASP A 90 -3.18 4.96 -12.01
CA ASP A 90 -4.60 4.82 -12.38
C ASP A 90 -4.69 3.91 -13.61
N GLU A 91 -5.22 2.72 -13.42
CA GLU A 91 -5.39 1.65 -14.41
C GLU A 91 -6.87 1.46 -14.78
N ARG A 92 -7.75 2.39 -14.39
CA ARG A 92 -9.16 2.32 -14.74
C ARG A 92 -9.32 2.48 -16.25
N ASN A 93 -10.00 1.53 -16.87
CA ASN A 93 -10.45 1.69 -18.25
C ASN A 93 -11.77 2.47 -18.26
N PHE A 94 -11.82 3.55 -19.04
CA PHE A 94 -12.99 4.43 -19.16
C PHE A 94 -13.73 4.27 -20.50
N ASP A 95 -13.29 3.34 -21.35
CA ASP A 95 -13.94 2.99 -22.62
C ASP A 95 -15.33 2.37 -22.45
#